data_AF-A0A397IUI5-F1
#
_entry.id   AF-A0A397IUI5-F1
#
_cell.length_a   1.000
_cell.length_b   1.000
_cell.length_c   1.000
_cell.angle_alpha   90.00
_cell.angle_beta   90.00
_cell.angle_gamma   90.00
#
_symmetry.space_group_name_H-M   'P 1'
#
loop_
_entity.id
_entity.type
_entity.pdbx_description
1 polymer ?
#
loop_
_entity_poly.entity_id
_entity_poly.type
_entity_poly.pdbx_seq_one_letter_code
_entity_poly.pdbx_strand_id
1 'polypeptide(L)'
;MLSRLFLVPTLLLVGITTVAIGAPVAETIKVIEAVKIPQMESNITLNRRVIVGLPGIPECTDPQFPNLMYSNCSNKLTIRAICASADNPEDTAPSYTTCPPDTTCEAFKTVEGRAYALCIGKGVAEVYRGIMGKKLCKTYEMEGITEGMAMLSINAFDSNQQPAPIPSISVSSENQYGSTSNANNFALVVNTKNKKKVKVCLTTAVTELITSVFFCFLNGAYSSKN
;
A
#
# COMPACT_ATOMS: atom_id res chain seq x y z
N MET A 1 -50.56 -60.34 -8.99
CA MET A 1 -50.70 -58.90 -9.25
C MET A 1 -49.77 -58.16 -8.30
N LEU A 2 -48.68 -57.61 -8.84
CA LEU A 2 -47.52 -57.13 -8.09
C LEU A 2 -47.83 -55.77 -7.45
N SER A 3 -47.71 -55.71 -6.13
CA SER A 3 -47.92 -54.52 -5.31
C SER A 3 -46.86 -53.45 -5.65
N ARG A 4 -47.26 -52.43 -6.40
CA ARG A 4 -46.48 -51.20 -6.63
C ARG A 4 -47.13 -50.09 -5.84
N LEU A 5 -46.67 -49.82 -4.60
CA LEU A 5 -46.95 -48.57 -3.89
C LEU A 5 -46.16 -48.49 -2.56
N PHE A 6 -44.85 -48.72 -2.60
CA PHE A 6 -43.97 -48.40 -1.46
C PHE A 6 -42.60 -47.93 -1.98
N LEU A 7 -42.55 -46.76 -2.62
CA LEU A 7 -41.29 -46.18 -3.10
C LEU A 7 -41.35 -44.65 -3.19
N VAL A 8 -42.15 -44.01 -2.32
CA VAL A 8 -42.30 -42.54 -2.32
C VAL A 8 -41.73 -41.84 -1.07
N PRO A 9 -41.58 -42.44 0.14
CA PRO A 9 -41.07 -41.65 1.27
C PRO A 9 -39.54 -41.57 1.34
N THR A 10 -38.79 -42.43 0.65
CA THR A 10 -37.31 -42.43 0.73
C THR A 10 -36.62 -41.45 -0.21
N LEU A 11 -37.28 -41.00 -1.28
CA LEU A 11 -36.71 -40.02 -2.22
C LEU A 11 -36.79 -38.57 -1.71
N LEU A 12 -37.65 -38.29 -0.72
CA LEU A 12 -37.76 -36.97 -0.11
C LEU A 12 -36.70 -36.72 0.99
N LEU A 13 -36.05 -37.78 1.49
CA LEU A 13 -35.01 -37.66 2.54
C LEU A 13 -33.60 -37.42 1.98
N VAL A 14 -33.39 -37.54 0.66
CA VAL A 14 -32.12 -37.20 0.00
C VAL A 14 -32.16 -35.77 -0.58
N GLY A 15 -33.31 -35.09 -0.52
CA GLY A 15 -33.51 -33.75 -1.05
C GLY A 15 -33.15 -32.60 -0.09
N ILE A 16 -32.69 -32.88 1.14
CA ILE A 16 -32.43 -31.85 2.17
C ILE A 16 -31.04 -32.01 2.82
N THR A 17 -30.04 -32.47 2.07
CA THR A 17 -28.65 -32.58 2.59
C THR A 17 -27.60 -31.85 1.74
N THR A 18 -27.99 -31.09 0.72
CA THR A 18 -27.03 -30.50 -0.25
C THR A 18 -26.98 -28.97 -0.30
N VAL A 19 -27.28 -28.27 0.79
CA VAL A 19 -26.97 -26.82 0.91
C VAL A 19 -26.22 -26.53 2.21
N ALA A 20 -25.14 -27.29 2.45
CA ALA A 20 -24.11 -26.94 3.44
C ALA A 20 -22.70 -27.13 2.86
N ILE A 21 -22.56 -27.09 1.53
CA ILE A 21 -21.26 -26.97 0.89
C ILE A 21 -21.06 -25.48 0.67
N GLY A 22 -20.14 -24.92 1.44
CA GLY A 22 -19.86 -23.49 1.50
C GLY A 22 -19.83 -22.88 0.11
N ALA A 23 -20.80 -21.99 -0.16
CA ALA A 23 -20.59 -20.96 -1.13
C ALA A 23 -19.25 -20.30 -0.75
N PRO A 24 -18.21 -20.32 -1.61
CA PRO A 24 -17.02 -19.58 -1.32
C PRO A 24 -17.48 -18.15 -1.10
N VAL A 25 -17.26 -17.61 0.10
CA VAL A 25 -17.52 -16.20 0.38
C VAL A 25 -16.79 -15.46 -0.72
N ALA A 26 -17.53 -14.90 -1.67
CA ALA A 26 -16.97 -14.26 -2.84
C ALA A 26 -16.10 -13.12 -2.32
N GLU A 27 -14.78 -13.29 -2.39
CA GLU A 27 -13.83 -12.29 -1.92
C GLU A 27 -14.09 -11.02 -2.73
N THR A 28 -14.55 -9.95 -2.07
CA THR A 28 -14.85 -8.69 -2.75
C THR A 28 -13.54 -8.11 -3.28
N ILE A 29 -13.36 -8.17 -4.60
CA ILE A 29 -12.19 -7.62 -5.29
C ILE A 29 -12.44 -6.12 -5.47
N LYS A 30 -11.54 -5.29 -4.93
CA LYS A 30 -11.57 -3.85 -5.17
C LYS A 30 -10.66 -3.50 -6.34
N VAL A 31 -11.20 -2.85 -7.37
CA VAL A 31 -10.40 -2.33 -8.49
C VAL A 31 -9.79 -1.00 -8.06
N ILE A 32 -8.49 -0.83 -8.31
CA ILE A 32 -7.74 0.39 -7.99
C ILE A 32 -6.88 0.79 -9.19
N GLU A 33 -6.85 2.08 -9.49
CA GLU A 33 -6.04 2.62 -10.58
C GLU A 33 -4.67 3.08 -10.10
N ALA A 34 -3.66 2.92 -10.95
CA ALA A 34 -2.32 3.44 -10.73
C ALA A 34 -2.38 4.96 -10.56
N VAL A 35 -1.66 5.47 -9.58
CA VAL A 35 -1.50 6.91 -9.44
C VAL A 35 -0.66 7.41 -10.60
N LYS A 36 -1.26 8.29 -11.40
CA LYS A 36 -0.56 8.98 -12.49
C LYS A 36 0.17 10.18 -11.91
N ILE A 37 1.49 10.18 -11.98
CA ILE A 37 2.30 11.36 -11.69
C ILE A 37 2.67 11.99 -13.05
N PRO A 38 2.24 13.23 -13.35
CA PRO A 38 2.26 13.81 -14.70
C PRO A 38 3.61 13.94 -15.43
N GLN A 39 4.74 13.64 -14.78
CA GLN A 39 6.09 13.81 -15.36
C GLN A 39 6.93 12.51 -15.34
N MET A 40 6.29 11.35 -15.26
CA MET A 40 6.97 10.06 -15.25
C MET A 40 7.12 9.48 -16.65
N GLU A 41 8.10 9.98 -17.39
CA GLU A 41 8.64 9.24 -18.53
C GLU A 41 9.74 8.29 -18.05
N SER A 42 9.70 7.07 -18.57
CA SER A 42 10.58 5.95 -18.28
C SER A 42 12.08 6.34 -18.26
N ASN A 43 12.80 6.00 -17.18
CA ASN A 43 14.24 6.26 -16.89
C ASN A 43 14.60 7.50 -16.06
N ILE A 44 13.73 8.02 -15.18
CA ILE A 44 14.17 8.99 -14.19
C ILE A 44 14.88 8.27 -13.04
N THR A 45 16.21 8.32 -13.04
CA THR A 45 16.98 8.21 -11.81
C THR A 45 16.46 9.22 -10.81
N LEU A 46 16.24 8.84 -9.54
CA LEU A 46 16.03 9.76 -8.41
C LEU A 46 17.28 10.65 -8.20
N ASN A 47 17.61 11.49 -9.16
CA ASN A 47 18.83 12.29 -9.23
C ASN A 47 18.46 13.76 -9.14
N ARG A 48 18.61 14.34 -7.93
CA ARG A 48 18.86 15.75 -7.56
C ARG A 48 17.96 16.88 -8.10
N ARG A 49 17.11 16.64 -9.10
CA ARG A 49 16.21 17.62 -9.75
C ARG A 49 14.79 17.08 -9.80
N VAL A 50 14.33 16.49 -8.70
CA VAL A 50 12.93 16.07 -8.59
C VAL A 50 12.07 17.33 -8.42
N ILE A 51 11.82 17.97 -9.57
CA ILE A 51 10.72 18.85 -9.93
C ILE A 51 10.39 19.92 -8.88
N VAL A 52 11.07 21.06 -8.95
CA VAL A 52 10.58 22.31 -8.35
C VAL A 52 9.19 22.59 -8.93
N GLY A 53 8.17 22.65 -8.08
CA GLY A 53 6.81 23.05 -8.48
C GLY A 53 5.76 21.95 -8.57
N LEU A 54 6.07 20.68 -8.25
CA LEU A 54 5.03 19.69 -7.94
C LEU A 54 4.75 19.76 -6.44
N PRO A 55 3.55 20.20 -5.99
CA PRO A 55 3.25 20.21 -4.57
C PRO A 55 3.28 18.78 -4.02
N GLY A 56 4.10 18.55 -3.00
CA GLY A 56 4.16 17.27 -2.28
C GLY A 56 5.30 16.33 -2.66
N ILE A 57 6.47 16.88 -3.00
CA ILE A 57 7.74 16.16 -3.15
C ILE A 57 8.66 16.54 -1.97
N PRO A 58 9.53 15.65 -1.46
CA PRO A 58 10.52 15.98 -0.44
C PRO A 58 11.50 17.05 -0.93
N GLU A 59 11.58 18.16 -0.20
CA GLU A 59 12.47 19.28 -0.53
C GLU A 59 13.51 19.51 0.57
N CYS A 60 14.74 19.86 0.16
CA CYS A 60 15.80 20.35 1.04
C CYS A 60 15.93 21.85 0.86
N THR A 61 15.22 22.62 1.70
CA THR A 61 15.11 24.08 1.55
C THR A 61 16.27 24.83 2.17
N ASP A 62 17.02 24.20 3.08
CA ASP A 62 18.20 24.79 3.71
C ASP A 62 19.40 24.73 2.75
N PRO A 63 19.97 25.88 2.34
CA PRO A 63 21.16 25.91 1.48
C PRO A 63 22.38 25.19 2.08
N GLN A 64 22.48 25.06 3.41
CA GLN A 64 23.56 24.31 4.07
C GLN A 64 23.42 22.80 3.90
N PHE A 65 22.19 22.31 3.70
CA PHE A 65 21.87 20.89 3.55
C PHE A 65 21.13 20.64 2.23
N PRO A 66 21.77 20.85 1.05
CA PRO A 66 21.06 20.82 -0.22
C PRO A 66 20.78 19.40 -0.75
N ASN A 67 21.36 18.36 -0.14
CA ASN A 67 21.35 17.01 -0.71
C ASN A 67 20.31 16.10 -0.03
N LEU A 68 19.22 15.79 -0.72
CA LEU A 68 18.25 14.81 -0.24
C LEU A 68 18.88 13.40 -0.15
N MET A 69 18.88 12.81 1.05
CA MET A 69 19.32 11.42 1.26
C MET A 69 18.17 10.43 1.11
N TYR A 70 17.10 10.67 1.86
CA TYR A 70 15.88 9.86 1.86
C TYR A 70 14.73 10.69 2.43
N SER A 71 13.51 10.20 2.26
CA SER A 71 12.33 10.82 2.85
C SER A 71 11.32 9.79 3.33
N ASN A 72 10.51 10.19 4.30
CA ASN A 72 9.44 9.39 4.87
C ASN A 72 8.24 10.28 5.24
N CYS A 73 7.16 9.65 5.69
CA CYS A 73 6.00 10.36 6.21
C CYS A 73 6.16 10.59 7.70
N SER A 74 6.25 11.86 8.10
CA SER A 74 6.24 12.23 9.51
C SER A 74 4.85 12.09 10.11
N ASN A 75 3.82 12.42 9.33
CA ASN A 75 2.41 12.24 9.63
C ASN A 75 1.63 12.15 8.30
N LYS A 76 0.30 12.01 8.37
CA LYS A 76 -0.56 11.86 7.18
C LYS A 76 -0.38 12.98 6.13
N LEU A 77 -0.04 14.19 6.54
CA LEU A 77 0.03 15.39 5.70
C LEU A 77 1.42 16.03 5.67
N THR A 78 2.46 15.34 6.12
CA THR A 78 3.81 15.92 6.19
C THR A 78 4.86 14.90 5.78
N ILE A 79 5.60 15.24 4.74
CA ILE A 79 6.84 14.57 4.36
C ILE A 79 7.96 15.11 5.22
N ARG A 80 8.82 14.22 5.72
CA ARG A 80 10.11 14.56 6.32
C ARG A 80 11.21 14.07 5.38
N ALA A 81 11.96 15.01 4.85
CA ALA A 81 13.20 14.78 4.13
C ALA A 81 14.38 14.80 5.11
N ILE A 82 15.34 13.90 4.92
CA ILE A 82 16.64 13.99 5.58
C ILE A 82 17.64 14.47 4.53
N CYS A 83 18.22 15.62 4.81
CA CYS A 83 19.06 16.37 3.90
C CYS A 83 20.49 16.43 4.46
N ALA A 84 21.48 16.18 3.61
CA ALA A 84 22.89 16.21 3.97
C ALA A 84 23.57 17.48 3.46
N SER A 85 24.60 17.91 4.19
CA SER A 85 25.50 18.96 3.74
C SER A 85 26.22 18.57 2.44
N ALA A 86 26.57 19.57 1.63
CA ALA A 86 27.37 19.36 0.44
C ALA A 86 28.83 19.03 0.76
N ASP A 87 29.35 19.61 1.83
CA ASP A 87 30.75 19.48 2.22
C ASP A 87 30.98 18.30 3.17
N ASN A 88 29.96 17.94 3.96
CA ASN A 88 30.02 16.80 4.86
C ASN A 88 28.73 15.95 4.80
N PRO A 89 28.71 14.85 4.02
CA PRO A 89 27.51 14.01 3.87
C PRO A 89 27.01 13.33 5.16
N GLU A 90 27.83 13.26 6.22
CA GLU A 90 27.42 12.74 7.53
C GLU A 90 26.66 13.78 8.36
N ASP A 91 26.82 15.06 8.04
CA ASP A 91 26.09 16.15 8.67
C ASP A 91 24.72 16.29 8.01
N THR A 92 23.66 16.06 8.79
CA THR A 92 22.30 15.97 8.27
C THR A 92 21.31 16.80 9.07
N ALA A 93 20.33 17.36 8.36
CA ALA A 93 19.22 18.11 8.94
C ALA A 93 17.89 17.62 8.37
N PRO A 94 16.81 17.60 9.17
CA PRO A 94 15.48 17.35 8.66
C PRO A 94 14.91 18.58 7.95
N SER A 95 14.21 18.35 6.86
CA SER A 95 13.37 19.34 6.18
C SER A 95 11.95 18.79 6.08
N TYR A 96 10.94 19.65 6.23
CA TYR A 96 9.54 19.24 6.27
C TYR A 96 8.75 19.89 5.15
N THR A 97 7.99 19.06 4.41
CA THR A 97 7.12 19.52 3.33
C THR A 97 5.68 19.14 3.67
N THR A 98 4.79 20.14 3.72
CA THR A 98 3.36 19.92 3.94
C THR A 98 2.68 19.45 2.66
N CYS A 99 1.90 18.38 2.76
CA CYS A 99 1.07 17.88 1.67
C CYS A 99 -0.16 18.78 1.46
N PRO A 100 -0.61 18.99 0.22
CA PRO A 100 -1.91 19.63 -0.04
C PRO A 100 -3.07 18.94 0.70
N PRO A 101 -4.13 19.68 1.08
CA PRO A 101 -5.24 19.17 1.91
C PRO A 101 -5.93 17.90 1.38
N ASP A 102 -5.94 17.68 0.06
CA ASP A 102 -6.59 16.54 -0.59
C ASP A 102 -5.63 15.40 -0.93
N THR A 103 -4.44 15.41 -0.34
CA THR A 103 -3.42 14.39 -0.57
C THR A 103 -3.00 13.74 0.74
N THR A 104 -2.46 12.53 0.67
CA THR A 104 -1.88 11.82 1.81
C THR A 104 -0.42 11.53 1.53
N CYS A 105 0.43 11.68 2.55
CA CYS A 105 1.82 11.27 2.46
C CYS A 105 1.89 9.74 2.38
N GLU A 106 2.54 9.25 1.32
CA GLU A 106 2.75 7.83 1.08
C GLU A 106 4.25 7.54 0.97
N ALA A 107 4.71 6.52 1.71
CA ALA A 107 6.11 6.10 1.72
C ALA A 107 6.36 4.88 0.80
N PHE A 108 7.29 5.02 -0.13
CA PHE A 108 7.66 4.01 -1.11
C PHE A 108 9.13 3.58 -0.96
N LYS A 109 9.53 2.57 -1.74
CA LYS A 109 10.92 2.13 -1.87
C LYS A 109 11.31 2.00 -3.33
N THR A 110 12.53 2.39 -3.66
CA THR A 110 13.14 2.12 -4.97
C THR A 110 13.46 0.62 -5.12
N VAL A 111 13.85 0.21 -6.32
CA VAL A 111 14.35 -1.15 -6.59
C VAL A 111 15.53 -1.52 -5.70
N GLU A 112 16.39 -0.55 -5.36
CA GLU A 112 17.53 -0.71 -4.45
C GLU A 112 17.14 -0.66 -2.96
N GLY A 113 15.87 -0.48 -2.65
CA GLY A 113 15.35 -0.41 -1.28
C GLY A 113 15.50 0.95 -0.61
N ARG A 114 15.84 2.02 -1.34
CA ARG A 114 15.90 3.38 -0.77
C ARG A 114 14.50 3.93 -0.52
N ALA A 115 14.27 4.45 0.68
CA ALA A 115 12.99 5.01 1.08
C ALA A 115 12.79 6.42 0.51
N TYR A 116 11.59 6.70 0.04
CA TYR A 116 11.16 8.04 -0.35
C TYR A 116 9.66 8.21 -0.08
N ALA A 117 9.20 9.43 0.11
CA ALA A 117 7.79 9.75 0.30
C ALA A 117 7.28 10.73 -0.75
N LEU A 118 5.98 10.67 -1.04
CA LEU A 118 5.27 11.56 -1.96
C LEU A 118 3.88 11.88 -1.40
N CYS A 119 3.34 13.05 -1.72
CA CYS A 119 1.93 13.34 -1.45
C CYS A 119 1.08 12.85 -2.62
N ILE A 120 0.13 11.97 -2.32
CA ILE A 120 -0.68 11.25 -3.29
C ILE A 120 -2.15 11.61 -3.08
N GLY A 121 -2.81 12.08 -4.14
CA GLY A 121 -4.24 12.43 -4.11
C GLY A 121 -5.19 11.27 -4.42
N LYS A 122 -4.69 10.17 -5.00
CA LYS A 122 -5.49 8.99 -5.36
C LYS A 122 -4.96 7.74 -4.64
N GLY A 123 -5.79 7.15 -3.80
CA GLY A 123 -5.49 5.91 -3.09
C GLY A 123 -6.76 5.31 -2.49
N VAL A 124 -6.66 4.11 -1.94
CA VAL A 124 -7.76 3.51 -1.17
C VAL A 124 -7.45 3.68 0.30
N ALA A 125 -8.27 4.48 0.97
CA ALA A 125 -8.27 4.57 2.42
C ALA A 125 -9.23 3.52 2.98
N GLU A 126 -8.71 2.64 3.84
CA GLU A 126 -9.49 1.68 4.59
C GLU A 126 -9.40 2.01 6.08
N VAL A 127 -10.56 2.18 6.71
CA VAL A 127 -10.62 2.40 8.16
C VAL A 127 -10.76 1.06 8.85
N TYR A 128 -9.74 0.72 9.64
CA TYR A 128 -9.74 -0.47 10.46
C TYR A 128 -10.07 -0.08 11.90
N ARG A 129 -11.10 -0.73 12.45
CA ARG A 129 -11.41 -0.67 13.87
C ARG A 129 -10.82 -1.91 14.53
N GLY A 130 -10.02 -1.72 15.58
CA GLY A 130 -9.35 -2.79 16.30
C GLY A 130 -10.34 -3.84 16.81
N ILE A 131 -10.36 -5.00 16.15
CA ILE A 131 -10.84 -6.24 16.76
C ILE A 131 -9.61 -7.13 16.87
N MET A 132 -9.22 -7.42 18.11
CA MET A 132 -7.94 -8.03 18.47
C MET A 132 -7.60 -9.29 17.65
N GLY A 133 -6.36 -9.39 17.16
CA GLY A 133 -5.79 -10.61 16.59
C GLY A 133 -6.40 -11.06 15.26
N LYS A 134 -7.34 -10.29 14.71
CA LYS A 134 -7.97 -10.64 13.44
C LYS A 134 -7.04 -10.28 12.29
N LYS A 135 -6.65 -11.29 11.52
CA LYS A 135 -6.03 -11.08 10.21
C LYS A 135 -7.10 -10.63 9.23
N LEU A 136 -6.95 -9.42 8.71
CA LEU A 136 -7.85 -8.82 7.73
C LEU A 136 -7.14 -8.79 6.39
N CYS A 137 -7.68 -9.50 5.41
CA CYS A 137 -7.13 -9.52 4.07
C CYS A 137 -8.12 -8.91 3.08
N LYS A 138 -7.58 -8.15 2.12
CA LYS A 138 -8.32 -7.63 0.97
C LYS A 138 -7.52 -7.87 -0.30
N THR A 139 -8.24 -8.21 -1.36
CA THR A 139 -7.68 -8.41 -2.69
C THR A 139 -8.01 -7.21 -3.56
N TYR A 140 -6.98 -6.63 -4.17
CA TYR A 140 -7.05 -5.48 -5.04
C TYR A 140 -6.65 -5.87 -6.45
N GLU A 141 -7.44 -5.47 -7.45
CA GLU A 141 -7.08 -5.56 -8.85
C GLU A 141 -6.39 -4.26 -9.27
N MET A 142 -5.14 -4.35 -9.72
CA MET A 142 -4.31 -3.19 -10.06
C MET A 142 -4.46 -2.83 -11.53
N GLU A 143 -5.14 -1.72 -11.81
CA GLU A 143 -5.30 -1.18 -13.16
C GLU A 143 -4.27 -0.09 -13.49
N GLY A 144 -3.95 0.05 -14.77
CA GLY A 144 -3.03 1.10 -15.26
C GLY A 144 -1.54 0.74 -15.17
N ILE A 145 -1.21 -0.54 -14.99
CA ILE A 145 0.19 -1.02 -15.04
C ILE A 145 0.62 -1.24 -16.49
N THR A 146 1.60 -0.47 -16.95
CA THR A 146 2.18 -0.59 -18.30
C THR A 146 3.61 -1.12 -18.28
N GLU A 147 4.36 -0.86 -17.22
CA GLU A 147 5.81 -1.11 -17.15
C GLU A 147 6.18 -2.53 -16.69
N GLY A 148 5.21 -3.42 -16.50
CA GLY A 148 5.45 -4.77 -15.97
C GLY A 148 5.88 -4.83 -14.50
N MET A 149 5.91 -3.69 -13.81
CA MET A 149 6.19 -3.55 -12.39
C MET A 149 5.32 -2.46 -11.75
N ALA A 150 5.18 -2.52 -10.43
CA ALA A 150 4.51 -1.50 -9.63
C ALA A 150 5.23 -1.30 -8.29
N MET A 151 5.22 -0.07 -7.77
CA MET A 151 5.60 0.20 -6.37
C MET A 151 4.36 0.33 -5.52
N LEU A 152 4.23 -0.56 -4.55
CA LEU A 152 3.15 -0.57 -3.58
C LEU A 152 3.55 0.24 -2.36
N SER A 153 2.58 0.98 -1.81
CA SER A 153 2.70 1.61 -0.51
C SER A 153 1.47 1.32 0.35
N ILE A 154 1.74 0.96 1.60
CA ILE A 154 0.75 0.76 2.65
C ILE A 154 1.20 1.63 3.82
N ASN A 155 0.42 2.66 4.17
CA ASN A 155 0.70 3.52 5.32
C ASN A 155 -0.46 3.50 6.30
N ALA A 156 -0.13 3.47 7.59
CA ALA A 156 -1.08 3.39 8.66
C ALA A 156 -0.98 4.63 9.55
N PHE A 157 -2.12 5.27 9.80
CA PHE A 157 -2.22 6.43 10.66
C PHE A 157 -3.30 6.25 11.71
N ASP A 158 -3.09 6.80 12.91
CA ASP A 158 -4.07 6.83 13.98
C ASP A 158 -5.11 7.94 13.77
N SER A 159 -6.04 8.09 14.73
CA SER A 159 -7.05 9.14 14.72
C SER A 159 -6.48 10.55 14.80
N ASN A 160 -5.25 10.71 15.28
CA ASN A 160 -4.51 11.98 15.34
C ASN A 160 -3.63 12.18 14.11
N GLN A 161 -3.80 11.35 13.08
CA GLN A 161 -3.06 11.38 11.83
C GLN A 161 -1.55 11.09 11.99
N GLN A 162 -1.15 10.54 13.14
CA GLN A 162 0.23 10.13 13.41
C GLN A 162 0.46 8.71 12.90
N PRO A 163 1.70 8.36 12.50
CA PRO A 163 2.01 7.01 12.05
C PRO A 163 1.68 5.96 13.12
N ALA A 164 0.84 4.99 12.77
CA ALA A 164 0.33 3.98 13.69
C ALA A 164 0.97 2.62 13.40
N PRO A 165 1.67 1.99 14.36
CA PRO A 165 2.31 0.71 14.13
C PRO A 165 1.28 -0.41 13.95
N ILE A 166 1.43 -1.18 12.88
CA ILE A 166 0.69 -2.41 12.63
C ILE A 166 1.57 -3.61 13.02
N PRO A 167 1.08 -4.54 13.85
CA PRO A 167 1.81 -5.74 14.24
C PRO A 167 2.37 -6.55 13.07
N SER A 168 1.57 -6.71 12.00
CA SER A 168 2.01 -7.38 10.79
C SER A 168 1.29 -6.84 9.56
N ILE A 169 2.07 -6.56 8.52
CA ILE A 169 1.60 -6.21 7.18
C ILE A 169 2.19 -7.25 6.23
N SER A 170 1.37 -7.87 5.40
CA SER A 170 1.85 -8.72 4.32
C SER A 170 1.15 -8.44 3.00
N VAL A 171 1.90 -8.63 1.93
CA VAL A 171 1.47 -8.46 0.56
C VAL A 171 1.83 -9.74 -0.18
N SER A 172 0.84 -10.32 -0.87
CA SER A 172 1.03 -11.47 -1.73
C SER A 172 0.41 -11.22 -3.10
N SER A 173 1.17 -11.51 -4.15
CA SER A 173 0.71 -11.63 -5.53
C SER A 173 0.98 -13.05 -6.03
N GLU A 174 0.55 -13.39 -7.25
CA GLU A 174 0.74 -14.75 -7.82
C GLU A 174 2.16 -15.30 -7.66
N ASN A 175 3.20 -14.46 -7.78
CA ASN A 175 4.60 -14.90 -7.80
C ASN A 175 5.50 -14.23 -6.75
N GLN A 176 4.97 -13.34 -5.92
CA GLN A 176 5.78 -12.56 -4.97
C GLN A 176 5.07 -12.39 -3.65
N TYR A 177 5.86 -12.46 -2.58
CA TYR A 177 5.42 -12.24 -1.21
C TYR A 177 6.38 -11.28 -0.51
N GLY A 178 5.84 -10.40 0.31
CA GLY A 178 6.60 -9.57 1.23
C GLY A 178 5.83 -9.32 2.51
N SER A 179 6.54 -9.19 3.62
CA SER A 179 5.93 -8.83 4.89
C SER A 179 6.87 -8.02 5.77
N THR A 180 6.27 -7.25 6.67
CA THR A 180 6.96 -6.53 7.74
C THR A 180 6.17 -6.69 9.04
N SER A 181 6.83 -6.44 10.16
CA SER A 181 6.23 -6.55 11.49
C SER A 181 6.51 -5.28 12.29
N ASN A 182 5.58 -4.90 13.16
CA ASN A 182 5.67 -3.72 14.02
C ASN A 182 6.06 -2.44 13.26
N ALA A 183 5.42 -2.22 12.12
CA ALA A 183 5.72 -1.10 11.23
C ALA A 183 4.45 -0.29 10.96
N ASN A 184 4.60 1.02 10.82
CA ASN A 184 3.53 1.92 10.39
C ASN A 184 3.43 2.04 8.86
N ASN A 185 4.45 1.57 8.14
CA ASN A 185 4.47 1.55 6.70
C ASN A 185 5.04 0.24 6.14
N PHE A 186 4.61 -0.10 4.94
CA PHE A 186 5.22 -1.15 4.14
C PHE A 186 5.24 -0.74 2.68
N ALA A 187 6.41 -0.88 2.06
CA ALA A 187 6.61 -0.59 0.65
C ALA A 187 7.28 -1.78 -0.03
N LEU A 188 6.80 -2.12 -1.22
CA LEU A 188 7.26 -3.28 -1.98
C LEU A 188 7.21 -2.99 -3.47
N VAL A 189 8.30 -3.28 -4.18
CA VAL A 189 8.29 -3.34 -5.64
C VAL A 189 7.78 -4.73 -6.04
N VAL A 190 6.76 -4.77 -6.90
CA VAL A 190 6.19 -6.01 -7.40
C VAL A 190 6.28 -6.10 -8.93
N ASN A 191 6.66 -7.27 -9.44
CA ASN A 191 6.58 -7.62 -10.85
C ASN A 191 5.14 -8.02 -11.15
N THR A 192 4.43 -7.21 -11.93
CA THR A 192 2.99 -7.37 -12.12
C THR A 192 2.54 -6.83 -13.48
N LYS A 193 1.36 -7.24 -13.93
CA LYS A 193 0.76 -6.78 -15.19
C LYS A 193 -0.55 -6.06 -14.91
N ASN A 194 -1.06 -5.35 -15.90
CA ASN A 194 -2.37 -4.71 -15.81
C ASN A 194 -3.45 -5.71 -15.38
N LYS A 195 -4.36 -5.28 -14.49
CA LYS A 195 -5.47 -6.05 -13.93
C LYS A 195 -5.05 -7.30 -13.14
N LYS A 196 -3.79 -7.37 -12.70
CA LYS A 196 -3.35 -8.44 -11.79
C LYS A 196 -3.75 -8.13 -10.36
N LYS A 197 -4.04 -9.19 -9.62
CA LYS A 197 -4.52 -9.11 -8.24
C LYS A 197 -3.36 -9.12 -7.26
N VAL A 198 -3.46 -8.27 -6.25
CA VAL A 198 -2.59 -8.25 -5.08
C VAL A 198 -3.44 -8.36 -3.83
N LYS A 199 -3.05 -9.26 -2.92
CA LYS A 199 -3.71 -9.46 -1.64
C LYS A 199 -2.89 -8.82 -0.55
N VAL A 200 -3.48 -7.88 0.17
CA VAL A 200 -2.90 -7.20 1.32
C VAL A 200 -3.57 -7.72 2.57
N CYS A 201 -2.77 -8.18 3.53
CA CYS A 201 -3.24 -8.66 4.82
C CYS A 201 -2.62 -7.84 5.95
N LEU A 202 -3.43 -7.50 6.94
CA LEU A 202 -3.04 -6.77 8.14
C LEU A 202 -3.47 -7.55 9.37
N THR A 203 -2.62 -7.59 10.39
CA THR A 203 -2.99 -8.10 11.72
C THR A 203 -3.16 -6.90 12.65
N THR A 204 -4.35 -6.70 13.20
CA THR A 204 -4.67 -5.57 14.08
C THR A 204 -4.12 -5.77 15.49
N ALA A 205 -3.62 -4.68 16.11
CA ALA A 205 -3.21 -4.66 17.52
C ALA A 205 -4.42 -4.66 18.47
N VAL A 206 -4.16 -4.92 19.76
CA VAL A 206 -5.13 -5.16 20.85
C VAL A 206 -5.94 -3.92 21.25
N THR A 207 -5.65 -2.73 20.75
CA THR A 207 -6.26 -1.49 21.23
C THR A 207 -7.25 -0.89 20.23
N GLU A 208 -8.23 -0.14 20.74
CA GLU A 208 -9.28 0.61 20.02
C GLU A 208 -8.75 1.71 19.07
N LEU A 209 -7.54 1.55 18.53
CA LEU A 209 -7.01 2.46 17.53
C LEU A 209 -7.84 2.30 16.25
N ILE A 210 -8.56 3.39 15.93
CA ILE A 210 -9.08 3.60 14.59
C ILE A 210 -7.85 3.93 13.73
N THR A 211 -7.34 2.90 13.06
CA THR A 211 -6.22 3.07 12.13
C THR A 211 -6.78 3.22 10.74
N SER A 212 -6.50 4.36 10.11
CA SER A 212 -6.71 4.53 8.67
C SER A 212 -5.50 3.97 7.96
N VAL A 213 -5.69 2.95 7.14
CA VAL A 213 -4.64 2.37 6.32
C VAL A 213 -4.88 2.76 4.88
N PHE A 214 -3.91 3.45 4.31
CA PHE A 214 -3.92 3.88 2.94
C PHE A 214 -3.13 2.88 2.12
N PHE A 215 -3.74 2.42 1.04
CA PHE A 215 -3.12 1.59 0.04
C PHE A 215 -3.11 2.33 -1.29
N CYS A 216 -1.93 2.49 -1.87
CA CYS A 216 -1.77 3.04 -3.20
C CYS A 216 -0.63 2.33 -3.94
N PHE A 217 -0.56 2.56 -5.25
CA PHE A 217 0.54 2.07 -6.06
C PHE A 217 0.88 3.02 -7.20
N LEU A 218 2.15 3.02 -7.56
CA LEU A 218 2.69 3.71 -8.73
C LEU A 218 2.94 2.70 -9.84
N ASN A 219 2.70 3.11 -11.08
CA ASN A 219 3.10 2.34 -12.26
C ASN A 219 4.63 2.40 -12.42
N GLY A 220 5.26 1.26 -12.66
CA GLY A 220 6.72 1.14 -12.77
C GLY A 220 7.43 0.99 -11.42
N ALA A 221 8.75 0.98 -11.49
CA ALA A 221 9.64 0.96 -10.34
C ALA A 221 10.79 1.94 -10.55
N TYR A 222 11.08 2.81 -9.59
CA TYR A 222 12.19 3.75 -9.70
C TYR A 222 13.49 3.11 -9.28
N SER A 223 14.56 3.46 -10.00
CA SER A 223 15.92 3.18 -9.62
C SER A 223 16.58 4.44 -9.09
N SER A 224 17.42 4.31 -8.07
CA SER A 224 18.29 5.39 -7.60
C SER A 224 19.65 5.40 -8.29
N LYS A 225 19.84 4.65 -9.39
CA LYS A 225 21.13 4.58 -10.10
C LYS A 225 21.28 5.71 -11.11
N ASN A 226 22.31 6.54 -10.89
CA ASN A 226 22.87 7.44 -11.90
C ASN A 226 23.51 6.63 -13.02
#